data_AF-A0A2C9KMM3-F1
#
_entry.id   AF-A0A2C9KMM3-F1
#
_cell.length_a   1.000
_cell.length_b   1.000
_cell.length_c   1.000
_cell.angle_alpha   90.00
_cell.angle_beta   90.00
_cell.angle_gamma   90.00
#
_symmetry.space_group_name_H-M   'P 1'
#
loop_
_entity.id
_entity.type
_entity.pdbx_description
1 polymer ?
#
loop_
_entity_poly.entity_id
_entity_poly.type
_entity_poly.pdbx_seq_one_letter_code
_entity_poly.pdbx_strand_id
1 'polypeptide(L)'
;MALSIRPRLVDLVTDFFLSGERRKRNLLSWVKSILPWVGQDILDFTACWQDGIVLCALMETISPGACPGFNMLKPHHRVNNCRLGLQLAIRYLQVTHLPLSPEEMAIADEHCEAKICQLVQLLQWKYQKQGGRPKEFSNVRVEEPIHCKCQARGTGLRAGIVGK
;
A
#
# COMPACT_ATOMS: atom_id res chain seq x y z
N MET A 1 29.15 -10.12 41.39
CA MET A 1 29.32 -11.21 40.39
C MET A 1 27.98 -11.37 39.69
N ALA A 2 27.83 -10.90 38.44
CA ALA A 2 26.58 -11.03 37.71
C ALA A 2 26.48 -12.47 37.17
N LEU A 3 25.51 -13.25 37.65
CA LEU A 3 25.24 -14.59 37.14
C LEU A 3 24.64 -14.43 35.74
N SER A 4 25.44 -14.77 34.72
CA SER A 4 24.98 -14.87 33.32
C SER A 4 24.13 -16.12 33.18
N ILE A 5 22.85 -16.01 33.54
CA ILE A 5 21.86 -17.06 33.34
C ILE A 5 21.58 -17.09 31.84
N ARG A 6 22.02 -18.15 31.16
CA ARG A 6 21.64 -18.39 29.76
C ARG A 6 20.13 -18.70 29.75
N PRO A 7 19.31 -17.93 29.01
CA PRO A 7 17.87 -18.18 28.93
C PRO A 7 17.61 -19.56 28.33
N ARG A 8 16.53 -20.23 28.76
CA ARG A 8 16.18 -21.55 28.23
C ARG A 8 15.70 -21.38 26.79
N LEU A 9 15.85 -22.41 25.97
CA LEU A 9 15.38 -22.37 24.57
C LEU A 9 13.90 -22.00 24.47
N VAL A 10 13.06 -22.47 25.40
CA VAL A 10 11.64 -22.11 25.46
C VAL A 10 11.42 -20.62 25.72
N ASP A 11 12.26 -19.98 26.54
CA ASP A 11 12.18 -18.55 26.84
C ASP A 11 12.59 -17.74 25.61
N LEU A 12 13.65 -18.16 24.90
CA LEU A 12 14.11 -17.52 23.66
C LEU A 12 13.09 -17.63 22.53
N VAL A 13 12.46 -18.80 22.38
CA VAL A 13 11.41 -19.04 21.38
C VAL A 13 10.17 -18.21 21.71
N THR A 14 9.77 -18.19 22.98
CA THR A 14 8.66 -17.37 23.45
C THR A 14 8.96 -15.87 23.25
N ASP A 15 10.16 -15.42 23.58
CA ASP A 15 10.60 -14.04 23.34
C ASP A 15 10.63 -13.69 21.85
N PHE A 16 11.05 -14.61 20.99
CA PHE A 16 11.03 -14.42 19.54
C PHE A 16 9.59 -14.25 19.03
N PHE A 17 8.66 -15.13 19.42
CA PHE A 17 7.25 -15.03 19.02
C PHE A 17 6.56 -13.79 19.61
N LEU A 18 6.78 -13.50 20.91
CA LEU A 18 6.29 -12.28 21.57
C LEU A 18 6.88 -11.02 20.93
N SER A 19 8.12 -11.06 20.43
CA SER A 19 8.73 -9.97 19.67
C SER A 19 8.03 -9.76 18.33
N GLY A 20 7.59 -10.84 17.68
CA GLY A 20 6.83 -10.80 16.43
C GLY A 20 5.47 -10.13 16.62
N GLU A 21 4.70 -10.60 17.60
CA GLU A 21 3.39 -10.03 17.94
C GLU A 21 3.48 -8.59 18.45
N ARG A 22 4.54 -8.24 19.19
CA ARG A 22 4.78 -6.85 19.60
C ARG A 22 5.10 -5.95 18.40
N ARG A 23 5.96 -6.40 17.48
CA ARG A 23 6.27 -5.66 16.24
C ARG A 23 5.02 -5.45 15.40
N LYS A 24 4.19 -6.50 15.25
CA LYS A 24 2.92 -6.43 14.55
C LYS A 24 1.98 -5.37 15.16
N ARG A 25 1.77 -5.42 16.47
CA ARG A 25 0.94 -4.42 17.17
C ARG A 25 1.46 -3.00 17.02
N ASN A 26 2.78 -2.81 17.07
CA ASN A 26 3.39 -1.49 16.87
C ASN A 26 3.16 -0.96 15.44
N LEU A 27 3.28 -1.83 14.43
CA LEU A 27 2.97 -1.46 13.04
C LEU A 27 1.51 -1.12 12.86
N LEU A 28 0.61 -1.92 13.44
CA LEU A 28 -0.82 -1.67 13.38
C LEU A 28 -1.15 -0.30 14.00
N SER A 29 -0.61 -0.02 15.19
CA SER A 29 -0.76 1.28 15.87
C SER A 29 -0.25 2.43 15.00
N TRP A 30 0.89 2.25 14.34
CA TRP A 30 1.41 3.25 13.40
C TRP A 30 0.48 3.47 12.21
N VAL A 31 -0.01 2.40 11.56
CA VAL A 31 -0.96 2.52 10.43
C VAL A 31 -2.23 3.24 10.88
N LYS A 32 -2.75 2.95 12.07
CA LYS A 32 -3.92 3.66 12.63
C LYS A 32 -3.65 5.14 12.87
N SER A 33 -2.44 5.49 13.33
CA SER A 33 -2.06 6.88 13.60
C SER A 33 -1.99 7.75 12.34
N ILE A 34 -1.63 7.16 11.20
CA ILE A 34 -1.50 7.88 9.92
C ILE A 34 -2.78 7.82 9.08
N LEU A 35 -3.65 6.83 9.30
CA LEU A 35 -4.96 6.70 8.65
C LEU A 35 -6.11 6.91 9.65
N PRO A 36 -6.32 8.11 10.22
CA PRO A 36 -7.38 8.30 11.21
C PRO A 36 -8.80 8.03 10.67
N TRP A 37 -9.03 8.16 9.36
CA TRP A 37 -10.35 7.96 8.72
C TRP A 37 -10.69 6.50 8.38
N VAL A 38 -9.70 5.61 8.23
CA VAL A 38 -9.92 4.15 8.01
C VAL A 38 -9.40 3.32 9.18
N GLY A 39 -8.56 3.89 10.04
CA GLY A 39 -7.76 3.18 11.03
C GLY A 39 -8.56 2.46 12.12
N GLN A 40 -9.81 2.87 12.37
CA GLN A 40 -10.66 2.16 13.33
C GLN A 40 -11.01 0.75 12.83
N ASP A 41 -11.15 0.57 11.51
CA ASP A 41 -11.56 -0.69 10.88
C ASP A 41 -10.37 -1.64 10.58
N ILE A 42 -9.13 -1.15 10.72
CA ILE A 42 -7.92 -1.96 10.47
C ILE A 42 -7.60 -2.78 11.72
N LEU A 43 -7.96 -4.06 11.72
CA LEU A 43 -7.78 -4.95 12.87
C LEU A 43 -6.58 -5.90 12.72
N ASP A 44 -6.19 -6.20 11.48
CA ASP A 44 -5.17 -7.19 11.15
C ASP A 44 -4.28 -6.77 9.97
N PHE A 45 -3.36 -7.65 9.58
CA PHE A 45 -2.57 -7.58 8.35
C PHE A 45 -2.99 -8.65 7.32
N THR A 46 -4.22 -9.16 7.43
CA THR A 46 -4.79 -10.16 6.53
C THR A 46 -6.03 -9.60 5.84
N ALA A 47 -7.22 -9.82 6.41
CA ALA A 47 -8.50 -9.51 5.79
C ALA A 47 -8.65 -8.01 5.48
N CYS A 48 -8.18 -7.13 6.37
CA CYS A 48 -8.27 -5.68 6.18
C CYS A 48 -7.43 -5.16 4.99
N TRP A 49 -6.45 -5.94 4.52
CA TRP A 49 -5.54 -5.54 3.44
C TRP A 49 -5.87 -6.19 2.10
N GLN A 50 -6.77 -7.18 2.12
CA GLN A 50 -7.08 -8.03 0.99
C GLN A 50 -7.73 -7.28 -0.18
N ASP A 51 -8.42 -6.17 0.10
CA ASP A 51 -9.07 -5.36 -0.93
C ASP A 51 -8.15 -4.32 -1.58
N GLY A 52 -6.93 -4.16 -1.07
CA GLY A 52 -5.92 -3.22 -1.55
C GLY A 52 -6.21 -1.74 -1.28
N ILE A 53 -7.37 -1.39 -0.69
CA ILE A 53 -7.77 0.00 -0.46
C ILE A 53 -6.93 0.62 0.66
N VAL A 54 -6.70 -0.14 1.74
CA VAL A 54 -5.84 0.30 2.86
C VAL A 54 -4.42 0.62 2.38
N LEU A 55 -3.86 -0.20 1.48
CA LEU A 55 -2.54 0.07 0.90
C LEU A 55 -2.53 1.36 0.06
N CYS A 56 -3.57 1.58 -0.76
CA CYS A 56 -3.68 2.80 -1.56
C CYS A 56 -3.85 4.05 -0.68
N ALA A 57 -4.67 3.97 0.38
CA ALA A 57 -4.84 5.04 1.36
C ALA A 57 -3.53 5.35 2.10
N LEU A 58 -2.79 4.31 2.48
CA LEU A 58 -1.48 4.43 3.11
C LEU A 58 -0.49 5.16 2.17
N MET A 59 -0.47 4.79 0.89
CA MET A 59 0.38 5.43 -0.11
C MET A 59 0.04 6.91 -0.32
N GLU A 60 -1.25 7.26 -0.37
CA GLU A 60 -1.70 8.66 -0.44
C GLU A 60 -1.24 9.46 0.77
N THR A 61 -1.24 8.86 1.96
CA THR A 61 -0.80 9.54 3.18
C THR A 61 0.72 9.73 3.22
N ILE A 62 1.47 8.71 2.81
CA ILE A 62 2.94 8.77 2.75
C ILE A 62 3.40 9.75 1.66
N SER A 63 2.72 9.74 0.51
CA SER A 63 3.02 10.59 -0.65
C SER A 63 1.73 11.20 -1.19
N PRO A 64 1.31 12.38 -0.69
CA PRO A 64 0.09 13.04 -1.13
C PRO A 64 0.09 13.27 -2.64
N GLY A 65 -1.04 12.95 -3.27
CA GLY A 65 -1.22 12.94 -4.73
C GLY A 65 -0.82 11.63 -5.42
N ALA A 66 -0.36 10.60 -4.69
CA ALA A 66 -0.08 9.28 -5.26
C ALA A 66 -1.37 8.53 -5.62
N CYS A 67 -2.41 8.63 -4.80
CA CYS A 67 -3.72 8.01 -4.99
C CYS A 67 -4.86 8.86 -4.38
N PRO A 68 -5.16 10.07 -4.90
CA PRO A 68 -6.18 10.94 -4.33
C PRO A 68 -7.61 10.35 -4.39
N GLY A 69 -7.84 9.37 -5.27
CA GLY A 69 -9.12 8.69 -5.46
C GLY A 69 -9.24 7.33 -4.76
N PHE A 70 -8.40 7.02 -3.76
CA PHE A 70 -8.41 5.71 -3.09
C PHE A 70 -9.79 5.35 -2.51
N ASN A 71 -10.56 6.35 -2.07
CA ASN A 71 -11.92 6.20 -1.52
C ASN A 71 -12.98 5.81 -2.56
N MET A 72 -12.71 6.00 -3.86
CA MET A 72 -13.59 5.61 -4.96
C MET A 72 -13.33 4.18 -5.45
N LEU A 73 -12.23 3.56 -5.00
CA LEU A 73 -11.89 2.18 -5.34
C LEU A 73 -12.98 1.23 -4.85
N LYS A 74 -13.28 0.22 -5.66
CA LYS A 74 -14.29 -0.79 -5.30
C LYS A 74 -13.62 -1.97 -4.60
N PRO A 75 -14.13 -2.42 -3.43
CA PRO A 75 -13.53 -3.53 -2.69
C PRO A 75 -13.49 -4.85 -3.47
N HIS A 76 -14.41 -5.06 -4.42
CA HIS A 76 -14.41 -6.27 -5.25
C HIS A 76 -13.27 -6.33 -6.28
N HIS A 77 -12.61 -5.20 -6.59
CA HIS A 77 -11.46 -5.14 -7.50
C HIS A 77 -10.12 -5.40 -6.79
N ARG A 78 -10.12 -6.36 -5.84
CA ARG A 78 -9.02 -6.68 -4.91
C ARG A 78 -7.64 -6.68 -5.57
N VAL A 79 -7.41 -7.57 -6.54
CA VAL A 79 -6.10 -7.73 -7.19
C VAL A 79 -5.64 -6.45 -7.88
N ASN A 80 -6.56 -5.71 -8.52
CA ASN A 80 -6.22 -4.47 -9.22
C ASN A 80 -5.87 -3.34 -8.24
N ASN A 81 -6.59 -3.22 -7.14
CA ASN A 81 -6.29 -2.26 -6.07
C ASN A 81 -4.94 -2.59 -5.41
N CYS A 82 -4.69 -3.87 -5.10
CA CYS A 82 -3.38 -4.31 -4.57
C CYS A 82 -2.25 -3.97 -5.55
N ARG A 83 -2.44 -4.26 -6.84
CA ARG A 83 -1.46 -3.95 -7.90
C ARG A 83 -1.18 -2.46 -7.98
N LEU A 84 -2.22 -1.63 -7.92
CA LEU A 84 -2.09 -0.19 -7.89
C LEU A 84 -1.25 0.26 -6.68
N GLY A 85 -1.63 -0.15 -5.46
CA GLY A 85 -0.91 0.22 -4.24
C GLY A 85 0.58 -0.20 -4.27
N LEU A 86 0.87 -1.41 -4.74
CA LEU A 86 2.25 -1.91 -4.88
C LEU A 86 3.05 -1.13 -5.93
N GLN A 87 2.44 -0.80 -7.07
CA GLN A 87 3.09 0.04 -8.10
C GLN A 87 3.36 1.46 -7.60
N LEU A 88 2.46 2.03 -6.81
CA LEU A 88 2.67 3.33 -6.17
C LEU A 88 3.86 3.28 -5.20
N ALA A 89 3.98 2.21 -4.40
CA ALA A 89 5.13 2.02 -3.53
C ALA A 89 6.47 1.97 -4.30
N ILE A 90 6.50 1.26 -5.44
CA ILE A 90 7.68 1.23 -6.33
C ILE A 90 7.97 2.64 -6.86
N ARG A 91 6.95 3.32 -7.40
CA ARG A 91 7.10 4.61 -8.10
C ARG A 91 7.52 5.75 -7.17
N TYR A 92 6.85 5.90 -6.03
CA TYR A 92 7.01 7.06 -5.15
C TYR A 92 8.04 6.84 -4.04
N LEU A 93 8.24 5.59 -3.60
CA LEU A 93 9.15 5.26 -2.50
C LEU A 93 10.39 4.49 -2.96
N GLN A 94 10.48 4.18 -4.26
CA GLN A 94 11.60 3.46 -4.87
C GLN A 94 11.87 2.14 -4.13
N VAL A 95 10.78 1.42 -3.83
CA VAL A 95 10.88 0.06 -3.29
C VAL A 95 11.22 -0.88 -4.45
N THR A 96 12.43 -1.43 -4.44
CA THR A 96 12.94 -2.29 -5.54
C THR A 96 12.53 -3.74 -5.38
N HIS A 97 12.37 -4.22 -4.14
CA HIS A 97 12.02 -5.60 -3.83
C HIS A 97 10.73 -5.64 -3.02
N LEU A 98 9.62 -5.92 -3.70
CA LEU A 98 8.35 -6.17 -3.03
C LEU A 98 8.35 -7.61 -2.46
N PRO A 99 7.92 -7.80 -1.19
CA PRO A 99 7.93 -9.12 -0.56
C PRO A 99 6.80 -10.03 -1.06
N LEU A 100 5.78 -9.49 -1.73
CA LEU A 100 4.63 -10.23 -2.25
C LEU A 100 4.08 -9.68 -3.57
N SER A 101 3.36 -10.53 -4.30
CA SER A 101 2.64 -10.14 -5.51
C SER A 101 1.24 -9.55 -5.19
N PRO A 102 0.62 -8.83 -6.14
CA PRO A 102 -0.76 -8.36 -5.99
C PRO A 102 -1.78 -9.49 -5.75
N GLU A 103 -1.57 -10.63 -6.40
CA GLU A 103 -2.43 -11.80 -6.29
C GLU A 103 -2.33 -12.45 -4.91
N GLU A 104 -1.10 -12.58 -4.37
CA GLU A 104 -0.87 -13.04 -2.99
C GLU A 104 -1.54 -12.10 -1.98
N MET A 105 -1.36 -10.79 -2.16
CA MET A 105 -1.99 -9.79 -1.27
C MET A 105 -3.51 -9.85 -1.30
N ALA A 106 -4.11 -10.11 -2.46
CA ALA A 106 -5.56 -10.24 -2.62
C ALA A 106 -6.14 -11.55 -2.07
N ILE A 107 -5.31 -12.54 -1.72
CA ILE A 107 -5.71 -13.75 -1.01
C ILE A 107 -5.57 -13.52 0.51
N ALA A 108 -4.48 -12.86 0.94
CA ALA A 108 -4.22 -12.48 2.32
C ALA A 108 -4.32 -13.65 3.33
N ASP A 109 -3.70 -14.78 2.99
CA ASP A 109 -3.57 -15.92 3.92
C ASP A 109 -2.54 -15.65 5.04
N GLU A 110 -2.38 -16.61 5.96
CA GLU A 110 -1.43 -16.51 7.09
C GLU A 110 0.02 -16.29 6.60
N HIS A 111 0.40 -16.88 5.48
CA HIS A 111 1.74 -16.72 4.92
C HIS A 111 1.95 -15.32 4.32
N CYS A 112 0.88 -14.74 3.77
CA CYS A 112 0.86 -13.38 3.26
C CYS A 112 0.90 -12.33 4.38
N GLU A 113 0.34 -12.61 5.56
CA GLU A 113 0.35 -11.67 6.71
C GLU A 113 1.77 -11.19 7.02
N ALA A 114 2.73 -12.12 7.09
CA ALA A 114 4.13 -11.80 7.36
C ALA A 114 4.74 -10.93 6.25
N LYS A 115 4.43 -11.22 4.99
CA LYS A 115 4.89 -10.43 3.83
C LYS A 115 4.26 -9.03 3.82
N ILE A 116 2.99 -8.90 4.18
CA ILE A 116 2.29 -7.61 4.32
C ILE A 116 2.93 -6.82 5.48
N CYS A 117 3.18 -7.43 6.63
CA CYS A 117 3.90 -6.80 7.73
C CYS A 117 5.28 -6.29 7.30
N GLN A 118 6.02 -7.06 6.50
CA GLN A 118 7.32 -6.66 5.97
C GLN A 118 7.18 -5.48 4.99
N LEU A 119 6.20 -5.50 4.10
CA LEU A 119 5.91 -4.37 3.21
C LEU A 119 5.63 -3.11 4.02
N VAL A 120 4.74 -3.18 5.00
CA VAL A 120 4.36 -2.03 5.84
C VAL A 120 5.55 -1.50 6.65
N GLN A 121 6.43 -2.38 7.15
CA GLN A 121 7.70 -1.96 7.78
C GLN A 121 8.59 -1.17 6.83
N LEU A 122 8.73 -1.62 5.57
CA LEU A 122 9.51 -0.91 4.55
C LEU A 122 8.90 0.47 4.26
N LEU A 123 7.58 0.54 4.12
CA LEU A 123 6.85 1.80 3.91
C LEU A 123 7.05 2.77 5.09
N GLN A 124 6.92 2.27 6.32
CA GLN A 124 7.17 3.05 7.54
C GLN A 124 8.60 3.60 7.57
N TRP A 125 9.59 2.76 7.29
CA TRP A 125 10.99 3.18 7.26
C TRP A 125 11.25 4.27 6.21
N LYS A 126 10.69 4.11 5.01
CA LYS A 126 10.76 5.12 3.94
C LYS A 126 10.11 6.44 4.37
N TYR A 127 8.94 6.37 4.99
CA TYR A 127 8.23 7.54 5.50
C TYR A 127 9.03 8.30 6.58
N GLN A 128 9.64 7.58 7.52
CA GLN A 128 10.49 8.19 8.55
C GLN A 128 11.72 8.89 7.95
N LYS A 129 12.34 8.30 6.93
CA LYS A 129 13.47 8.91 6.21
C LYS A 129 13.11 10.21 5.48
N GLN A 130 11.85 10.39 5.10
CA GLN A 130 11.34 11.60 4.45
C GLN A 130 10.95 12.73 5.42
N GLY A 131 11.20 12.56 6.73
CA GLY A 131 10.92 13.57 7.74
C GLY A 131 9.59 13.39 8.49
N GLY A 132 8.85 12.30 8.22
CA GLY A 132 7.80 11.77 9.10
C GLY A 132 6.61 12.68 9.43
N ARG A 133 6.47 13.83 8.75
CA ARG A 133 5.35 14.75 8.99
C ARG A 133 4.17 14.37 8.09
N PRO A 134 2.99 14.07 8.66
CA PRO A 134 1.78 13.96 7.88
C PRO A 134 1.59 15.32 7.22
N LYS A 135 1.69 15.38 5.89
CA LYS A 135 1.33 16.60 5.18
C LYS A 135 -0.16 16.74 5.35
N GLU A 136 -0.62 17.90 5.82
CA GLU A 136 -2.05 18.18 5.95
C GLU A 136 -2.73 17.81 4.64
N PHE A 137 -3.87 17.13 4.77
CA PHE A 137 -4.76 16.79 3.67
C PHE A 137 -5.37 18.10 3.14
N SER A 138 -4.55 18.96 2.54
CA SER A 138 -4.98 20.21 1.95
C SER A 138 -5.87 19.82 0.78
N ASN A 139 -7.17 20.15 0.87
CA ASN A 139 -8.19 19.94 -0.16
C ASN A 139 -7.55 19.95 -1.55
N VAL A 140 -7.28 18.75 -2.08
CA VAL A 140 -6.71 18.59 -3.41
C VAL A 140 -7.79 19.08 -4.34
N ARG A 141 -7.60 20.29 -4.88
CA ARG A 141 -8.31 20.73 -6.06
C ARG A 141 -8.13 19.61 -7.06
N VAL A 142 -9.24 19.05 -7.52
CA VAL A 142 -9.28 18.12 -8.65
C VAL A 142 -8.51 18.82 -9.77
N GLU A 143 -7.24 18.47 -9.97
CA GLU A 143 -6.54 18.90 -11.17
C GLU A 143 -7.28 18.22 -12.31
N GLU A 144 -7.83 19.06 -13.20
CA GLU A 144 -8.55 18.62 -14.39
C GLU A 144 -7.73 17.54 -15.11
N PRO A 145 -8.37 16.48 -15.63
CA PRO A 145 -7.67 15.42 -16.32
C PRO A 145 -6.82 16.06 -17.42
N ILE A 146 -5.51 15.79 -17.38
CA ILE A 146 -4.57 16.21 -18.42
C ILE A 146 -5.19 15.77 -19.74
N HIS A 147 -5.61 16.75 -20.53
CA HIS A 147 -6.25 16.54 -21.82
C HIS A 147 -5.20 15.92 -22.74
N CYS A 148 -5.05 14.60 -22.70
CA CYS A 148 -4.23 13.86 -23.65
C CYS A 148 -4.82 14.19 -25.02
N LYS A 149 -4.13 15.04 -25.78
CA LYS A 149 -4.44 15.25 -27.20
C LYS A 149 -4.12 13.93 -27.90
N CYS A 150 -5.07 13.00 -27.91
CA CYS A 150 -5.03 11.82 -28.76
C CYS A 150 -5.09 12.31 -30.21
N GLN A 151 -3.93 12.51 -30.82
CA GLN A 151 -3.83 12.85 -32.22
C GLN A 151 -3.95 11.56 -33.04
N ALA A 152 -5.17 11.14 -33.33
CA ALA A 152 -5.41 10.09 -34.31
C ALA A 152 -5.17 10.68 -35.71
N ARG A 153 -4.04 10.34 -36.33
CA ARG A 153 -3.81 10.62 -37.76
C ARG A 153 -4.46 9.51 -38.56
N GLY A 154 -5.66 9.76 -39.09
CA GLY A 154 -6.27 8.88 -40.09
C GLY A 154 -5.63 9.09 -41.45
N THR A 155 -5.28 8.01 -42.16
CA THR A 155 -4.96 8.08 -43.59
C THR A 155 -6.26 8.34 -44.35
N GLY A 156 -6.51 9.60 -44.70
CA GLY A 156 -7.80 10.11 -45.18
C GLY A 156 -8.53 9.18 -46.16
N LEU A 157 -9.81 8.94 -45.86
CA LEU A 157 -10.76 8.28 -46.76
C LEU A 157 -10.91 9.14 -48.03
N ARG A 158 -10.47 8.63 -49.19
CA ARG A 158 -10.84 9.18 -50.48
C ARG A 158 -12.25 8.70 -50.81
N ALA A 159 -13.19 9.63 -50.89
CA ALA A 159 -14.56 9.35 -51.33
C ALA A 159 -14.52 8.70 -52.72
N GLY A 160 -15.05 7.48 -52.84
CA GLY A 160 -15.28 6.84 -54.12
C GLY A 160 -16.49 7.48 -54.81
N ILE A 161 -16.30 7.95 -56.03
CA ILE A 161 -17.39 8.47 -56.87
C ILE A 161 -18.25 7.28 -57.27
N VAL A 162 -19.52 7.28 -56.86
CA VAL A 162 -20.54 6.35 -57.37
C VAL A 162 -21.05 6.92 -58.68
N GLY A 163 -20.72 6.25 -59.79
CA GLY A 163 -21.23 6.59 -61.13
C GLY A 163 -22.75 6.34 -61.23
N LYS A 164 -23.42 7.19 -62.01
CA LYS A 164 -24.78 6.96 -62.51
C LYS A 164 -24.76 6.05 -63.72
#